data_AF-A0A2E1MNQ1-F1
#
_entry.id   AF-A0A2E1MNQ1-F1
#
_cell.length_a   1.000
_cell.length_b   1.000
_cell.length_c   1.000
_cell.angle_alpha   90.00
_cell.angle_beta   90.00
_cell.angle_gamma   90.00
#
_symmetry.space_group_name_H-M   'P 1'
#
loop_
_entity.id
_entity.type
_entity.pdbx_description
1 polymer ?
#
loop_
_entity_poly.entity_id
_entity_poly.type
_entity_poly.pdbx_seq_one_letter_code
_entity_poly.pdbx_strand_id
1 'polypeptide(L)'
;MRLLLYNSTIFFLLPIMIARLIFKSLQDIDYIKNFSNRIGFYSENPEESLVWFHAVSLGEVISSQIIVKKLLEDSNIVLTVSTPTGLREAKKIYGQRLVVVYAPWDLNLFVKNFLKKFKPKCLILFETEIWPSTVHECWKTNIPIVLSNARLSESSYKRYSIFSGLIDDTLNKFSLILAQSNDHVVRFKNLGINNNIIFKVGSTKFDFENEESDLNETSETDNFILAASTHKGEDEVVIDSFIKIKKEFKDLKLILVPRHPERSNSLKEILDVNKINYEISSNLELNTNENDVIVINTTGLLNSLYKKSKASFIGGSLFSKYGGHNIIEAASNKSPFIVGPYMKNFEDILNLFLEREACLQLQHPNDLYEAYKKLLKNDELRSHIIDNALKVVSENKGSSNKQYKHIKNLIN
;
A
#
# COMPACT_ATOMS: atom_id res chain seq x y z
N MET A 1 19.78 -9.89 -27.73
CA MET A 1 20.80 -10.49 -26.83
C MET A 1 20.47 -10.29 -25.35
N ARG A 2 20.21 -9.06 -24.88
CA ARG A 2 19.94 -8.77 -23.44
C ARG A 2 18.72 -9.50 -22.87
N LEU A 3 17.58 -9.46 -23.57
CA LEU A 3 16.37 -10.18 -23.15
C LEU A 3 16.55 -11.71 -23.12
N LEU A 4 17.37 -12.26 -24.02
CA LEU A 4 17.70 -13.68 -24.02
C LEU A 4 18.49 -14.04 -22.76
N LEU A 5 19.50 -13.24 -22.40
CA LEU A 5 20.27 -13.44 -21.16
C LEU A 5 19.35 -13.38 -19.93
N TYR A 6 18.46 -12.38 -19.86
CA TYR A 6 17.45 -12.25 -18.81
C TYR A 6 16.59 -13.52 -18.68
N ASN A 7 16.05 -14.01 -19.80
CA ASN A 7 15.24 -15.23 -19.84
C ASN A 7 16.05 -16.47 -19.44
N SER A 8 17.29 -16.61 -19.91
CA SER A 8 18.19 -17.70 -19.53
C SER A 8 18.46 -17.69 -18.02
N THR A 9 18.71 -16.51 -17.43
CA THR A 9 18.89 -16.37 -15.99
C THR A 9 17.66 -16.83 -15.23
N ILE A 10 16.46 -16.40 -15.61
CA ILE A 10 15.22 -16.85 -14.97
C ILE A 10 15.05 -18.36 -15.11
N PHE A 11 15.30 -18.91 -16.31
CA PHE A 11 15.19 -20.34 -16.58
C PHE A 11 16.08 -21.16 -15.65
N PHE A 12 17.35 -20.79 -15.48
CA PHE A 12 18.27 -21.47 -14.56
C PHE A 12 17.90 -21.27 -13.08
N LEU A 13 17.20 -20.19 -12.73
CA LEU A 13 16.70 -19.93 -11.38
C LEU A 13 15.39 -20.66 -11.06
N LEU A 14 14.70 -21.28 -12.04
CA LEU A 14 13.43 -21.95 -11.82
C LEU A 14 13.47 -22.99 -10.69
N PRO A 15 14.47 -23.89 -10.57
CA PRO A 15 14.51 -24.86 -9.47
C PRO A 15 14.54 -24.18 -8.10
N ILE A 16 15.28 -23.07 -7.97
CA ILE A 16 15.38 -22.30 -6.73
C ILE A 16 14.06 -21.59 -6.44
N MET A 17 13.42 -21.02 -7.46
CA MET A 17 12.10 -20.37 -7.33
C MET A 17 11.02 -21.37 -6.90
N ILE A 18 11.02 -22.58 -7.47
CA ILE A 18 10.11 -23.67 -7.11
C ILE A 18 10.38 -24.13 -5.67
N ALA A 19 11.64 -24.41 -5.31
CA ALA A 19 12.01 -24.80 -3.95
C ALA A 19 11.57 -23.76 -2.91
N ARG A 20 11.76 -22.46 -3.22
CA ARG A 20 11.30 -21.36 -2.37
C ARG A 20 9.77 -21.34 -2.21
N LEU A 21 9.00 -21.64 -3.26
CA LEU A 21 7.54 -21.74 -3.16
C LEU A 21 7.12 -22.93 -2.29
N ILE A 22 7.75 -24.09 -2.46
CA ILE A 22 7.47 -25.27 -1.64
C ILE A 22 7.77 -24.97 -0.16
N PHE A 23 8.91 -24.35 0.14
CA PHE A 23 9.24 -23.95 1.50
C PHE A 23 8.22 -22.97 2.09
N LYS A 24 7.79 -21.96 1.32
CA LYS A 24 6.73 -21.04 1.75
C LYS A 24 5.37 -21.71 1.91
N SER A 25 5.11 -22.79 1.17
CA SER A 25 3.84 -23.53 1.27
C SER A 25 3.63 -24.24 2.61
N LEU A 26 4.72 -24.45 3.37
CA LEU A 26 4.65 -24.94 4.74
C LEU A 26 3.90 -23.97 5.67
N GLN A 27 3.92 -22.67 5.36
CA GLN A 27 3.19 -21.64 6.11
C GLN A 27 1.87 -21.25 5.45
N ASP A 28 1.80 -21.24 4.12
CA ASP A 28 0.58 -20.89 3.37
C ASP A 28 0.47 -21.73 2.09
N ILE A 29 -0.45 -22.69 2.08
CA ILE A 29 -0.64 -23.66 0.99
C ILE A 29 -0.94 -22.99 -0.36
N ASP A 30 -1.50 -21.78 -0.35
CA ASP A 30 -1.84 -21.04 -1.57
C ASP A 30 -0.61 -20.66 -2.41
N TYR A 31 0.62 -20.79 -1.89
CA TYR A 31 1.84 -20.62 -2.68
C TYR A 31 2.04 -21.68 -3.78
N ILE A 32 1.60 -22.92 -3.53
CA ILE A 32 1.69 -24.03 -4.50
C ILE A 32 0.34 -24.35 -5.14
N LYS A 33 -0.76 -23.96 -4.50
CA LYS A 33 -2.08 -23.99 -5.13
C LYS A 33 -2.05 -23.15 -6.41
N ASN A 34 -2.61 -23.68 -7.50
CA ASN A 34 -2.57 -23.05 -8.82
C ASN A 34 -1.15 -22.76 -9.34
N PHE A 35 -0.16 -23.58 -8.99
CA PHE A 35 1.20 -23.47 -9.52
C PHE A 35 1.25 -23.44 -11.05
N SER A 36 0.33 -24.15 -11.71
CA SER A 36 0.16 -24.14 -13.17
C SER A 36 0.03 -22.73 -13.76
N ASN A 37 -0.61 -21.80 -13.04
CA ASN A 37 -0.72 -20.40 -13.47
C ASN A 37 0.67 -19.76 -13.64
N ARG A 38 1.61 -20.05 -12.73
CA ARG A 38 2.96 -19.46 -12.74
C ARG A 38 3.80 -19.89 -13.94
N ILE A 39 3.46 -21.04 -14.54
CA ILE A 39 4.07 -21.55 -15.77
C ILE A 39 3.19 -21.30 -17.01
N GLY A 40 2.14 -20.49 -16.87
CA GLY A 40 1.29 -20.01 -17.97
C GLY A 40 0.09 -20.90 -18.32
N PHE A 41 -0.26 -21.90 -17.50
CA PHE A 41 -1.42 -22.78 -17.73
C PHE A 41 -2.58 -22.43 -16.79
N TYR A 42 -3.76 -22.24 -17.38
CA TYR A 42 -4.95 -21.74 -16.69
C TYR A 42 -6.19 -22.56 -17.06
N SER A 43 -7.02 -22.85 -16.05
CA SER A 43 -8.28 -23.60 -16.19
C SER A 43 -9.46 -22.70 -16.53
N GLU A 44 -9.36 -21.42 -16.19
CA GLU A 44 -10.39 -20.41 -16.36
C GLU A 44 -10.66 -20.18 -17.84
N ASN A 45 -11.92 -19.99 -18.24
CA ASN A 45 -12.25 -19.66 -19.62
C ASN A 45 -12.56 -18.17 -19.70
N PRO A 46 -11.72 -17.38 -20.40
CA PRO A 46 -11.94 -15.94 -20.50
C PRO A 46 -13.13 -15.64 -21.38
N GLU A 47 -13.83 -14.57 -21.03
CA GLU A 47 -14.77 -13.90 -21.93
C GLU A 47 -14.01 -13.00 -22.92
N GLU A 48 -14.69 -12.53 -23.97
CA GLU A 48 -14.10 -11.65 -24.98
C GLU A 48 -13.78 -10.24 -24.43
N SER A 49 -12.90 -9.50 -25.13
CA SER A 49 -12.50 -8.11 -24.81
C SER A 49 -11.86 -7.92 -23.41
N LEU A 50 -10.83 -8.69 -23.13
CA LEU A 50 -10.20 -8.79 -21.81
C LEU A 50 -9.05 -7.78 -21.62
N VAL A 51 -9.10 -6.99 -20.55
CA VAL A 51 -7.98 -6.20 -20.06
C VAL A 51 -7.19 -7.04 -19.06
N TRP A 52 -5.86 -7.11 -19.25
CA TRP A 52 -4.98 -7.72 -18.27
C TRP A 52 -4.51 -6.65 -17.28
N PHE A 53 -5.06 -6.69 -16.06
CA PHE A 53 -4.61 -5.84 -14.96
C PHE A 53 -3.69 -6.65 -14.03
N HIS A 54 -2.49 -6.13 -13.73
CA HIS A 54 -1.57 -6.76 -12.80
C HIS A 54 -1.40 -5.92 -11.53
N ALA A 55 -1.69 -6.52 -10.37
CA ALA A 55 -1.45 -5.98 -9.04
C ALA A 55 -0.74 -7.05 -8.18
N VAL A 56 0.56 -6.88 -7.93
CA VAL A 56 1.45 -7.93 -7.41
C VAL A 56 1.06 -8.39 -5.99
N SER A 57 0.56 -7.47 -5.18
CA SER A 57 0.42 -7.61 -3.73
C SER A 57 -0.95 -7.15 -3.21
N LEU A 58 -1.23 -7.49 -1.94
CA LEU A 58 -2.43 -7.03 -1.22
C LEU A 58 -2.63 -5.50 -1.31
N GLY A 59 -1.57 -4.72 -1.07
CA GLY A 59 -1.65 -3.25 -1.07
C GLY A 59 -2.00 -2.68 -2.45
N GLU A 60 -1.51 -3.31 -3.52
CA GLU A 60 -1.81 -2.91 -4.90
C GLU A 60 -3.23 -3.30 -5.31
N VAL A 61 -3.70 -4.47 -4.87
CA VAL A 61 -5.11 -4.87 -5.07
C VAL A 61 -6.05 -3.85 -4.42
N ILE A 62 -5.75 -3.41 -3.20
CA ILE A 62 -6.56 -2.41 -2.49
C ILE A 62 -6.48 -1.04 -3.16
N SER A 63 -5.28 -0.56 -3.48
CA SER A 63 -5.07 0.78 -4.04
C SER A 63 -5.48 0.93 -5.51
N SER A 64 -5.72 -0.16 -6.22
CA SER A 64 -6.23 -0.15 -7.60
C SER A 64 -7.75 -0.32 -7.72
N GLN A 65 -8.47 -0.54 -6.60
CA GLN A 65 -9.89 -0.91 -6.61
C GLN A 65 -10.78 -0.01 -7.47
N ILE A 66 -10.65 1.32 -7.32
CA ILE A 66 -11.50 2.28 -8.05
C ILE A 66 -11.23 2.21 -9.55
N ILE A 67 -9.97 2.06 -9.96
CA ILE A 67 -9.59 1.93 -11.38
C ILE A 67 -10.16 0.63 -11.94
N VAL A 68 -9.97 -0.49 -11.24
CA VAL A 68 -10.48 -1.80 -11.67
C VAL A 68 -12.01 -1.80 -11.76
N LYS A 69 -12.72 -1.27 -10.76
CA LYS A 69 -14.18 -1.17 -10.78
C LYS A 69 -14.70 -0.38 -12.00
N LYS A 70 -14.07 0.75 -12.34
CA LYS A 70 -14.44 1.55 -13.51
C LYS A 70 -14.13 0.86 -14.83
N LEU A 71 -12.99 0.16 -14.92
CA LEU A 71 -12.66 -0.61 -16.12
C LEU A 71 -13.63 -1.78 -16.34
N LEU A 72 -14.17 -2.38 -15.27
CA LEU A 72 -15.18 -3.44 -15.37
C LEU A 72 -16.50 -2.96 -15.99
N GLU A 73 -16.81 -1.66 -15.93
CA GLU A 73 -18.01 -1.10 -16.56
C GLU A 73 -17.90 -1.14 -18.10
N ASP A 74 -16.68 -1.15 -18.65
CA ASP A 74 -16.42 -1.09 -20.10
C ASP A 74 -15.78 -2.36 -20.68
N SER A 75 -15.24 -3.24 -19.85
CA SER A 75 -14.43 -4.38 -20.31
C SER A 75 -14.35 -5.51 -19.30
N ASN A 76 -14.20 -6.73 -19.80
CA ASN A 76 -13.83 -7.88 -18.98
C ASN A 76 -12.38 -7.75 -18.50
N ILE A 77 -12.08 -8.24 -17.29
CA ILE A 77 -10.75 -8.13 -16.70
C ILE A 77 -10.25 -9.50 -16.25
N VAL A 78 -8.98 -9.78 -16.57
CA VAL A 78 -8.16 -10.73 -15.79
C VAL A 78 -7.27 -9.92 -14.86
N LEU A 79 -7.43 -10.16 -13.57
CA LEU A 79 -6.56 -9.61 -12.54
C LEU A 79 -5.53 -10.65 -12.16
N THR A 80 -4.26 -10.35 -12.42
CA THR A 80 -3.17 -11.21 -11.97
C THR A 80 -2.51 -10.66 -10.72
N VAL A 81 -2.20 -11.56 -9.79
CA VAL A 81 -1.46 -11.27 -8.56
C VAL A 81 -0.25 -12.20 -8.44
N SER A 82 0.69 -11.91 -7.54
CA SER A 82 1.84 -12.80 -7.30
C SER A 82 1.83 -13.42 -5.90
N THR A 83 1.05 -12.86 -4.97
CA THR A 83 1.01 -13.25 -3.56
C THR A 83 -0.32 -13.90 -3.15
N PRO A 84 -0.31 -14.88 -2.24
CA PRO A 84 -1.54 -15.47 -1.70
C PRO A 84 -2.49 -14.47 -1.04
N THR A 85 -1.95 -13.51 -0.28
CA THR A 85 -2.74 -12.45 0.35
C THR A 85 -3.42 -11.55 -0.68
N GLY A 86 -2.71 -11.18 -1.75
CA GLY A 86 -3.29 -10.48 -2.89
C GLY A 86 -4.40 -11.29 -3.57
N LEU A 87 -4.21 -12.60 -3.74
CA LEU A 87 -5.21 -13.49 -4.35
C LEU A 87 -6.50 -13.55 -3.53
N ARG A 88 -6.38 -13.75 -2.22
CA ARG A 88 -7.53 -13.84 -1.31
C ARG A 88 -8.29 -12.52 -1.25
N GLU A 89 -7.59 -11.40 -1.14
CA GLU A 89 -8.22 -10.09 -1.08
C GLU A 89 -8.90 -9.73 -2.41
N ALA A 90 -8.25 -9.98 -3.54
CA ALA A 90 -8.87 -9.76 -4.85
C ALA A 90 -10.15 -10.59 -5.02
N LYS A 91 -10.13 -11.87 -4.62
CA LYS A 91 -11.33 -12.72 -4.63
C LYS A 91 -12.43 -12.21 -3.69
N LYS A 92 -12.05 -11.69 -2.52
CA LYS A 92 -12.99 -11.08 -1.56
C LYS A 92 -13.67 -9.84 -2.13
N ILE A 93 -12.90 -8.92 -2.73
CA ILE A 93 -13.40 -7.65 -3.28
C ILE A 93 -14.25 -7.90 -4.53
N TYR A 94 -13.77 -8.70 -5.46
CA TYR A 94 -14.38 -8.81 -6.79
C TYR A 94 -15.33 -9.99 -6.94
N GLY A 95 -15.24 -11.00 -6.08
CA GLY A 95 -16.07 -12.21 -6.17
C GLY A 95 -15.91 -12.89 -7.52
N GLN A 96 -17.02 -13.08 -8.23
CA GLN A 96 -17.05 -13.68 -9.57
C GLN A 96 -17.08 -12.63 -10.70
N ARG A 97 -17.00 -11.33 -10.39
CA ARG A 97 -17.12 -10.25 -11.40
C ARG A 97 -15.94 -10.19 -12.37
N LEU A 98 -14.80 -10.77 -12.01
CA LEU A 98 -13.61 -10.83 -12.85
C LEU A 98 -12.79 -12.08 -12.55
N VAL A 99 -11.91 -12.46 -13.48
CA VAL A 99 -11.02 -13.61 -13.31
C VAL A 99 -9.80 -13.21 -12.48
N VAL A 100 -9.61 -13.84 -11.30
CA VAL A 100 -8.42 -13.61 -10.45
C VAL A 100 -7.51 -14.82 -10.45
N VAL A 101 -6.29 -14.68 -10.98
CA VAL A 101 -5.31 -15.77 -11.11
C VAL A 101 -3.90 -15.34 -10.70
N TYR A 102 -2.98 -16.29 -10.54
CA TYR A 102 -1.56 -15.91 -10.41
C TYR A 102 -0.98 -15.47 -11.75
N ALA A 103 -0.14 -14.44 -11.71
CA ALA A 103 0.63 -14.03 -12.88
C ALA A 103 1.59 -15.15 -13.32
N PRO A 104 1.82 -15.32 -14.63
CA PRO A 104 2.91 -16.19 -15.09
C PRO A 104 4.24 -15.58 -14.62
N TRP A 105 5.23 -16.42 -14.34
CA TRP A 105 6.59 -15.93 -14.13
C TRP A 105 7.11 -15.28 -15.40
N ASP A 106 8.01 -14.30 -15.25
CA ASP A 106 8.48 -13.41 -16.33
C ASP A 106 9.46 -14.09 -17.31
N LEU A 107 9.03 -15.20 -17.89
CA LEU A 107 9.72 -16.00 -18.87
C LEU A 107 8.87 -16.06 -20.14
N ASN A 108 9.48 -15.79 -21.30
CA ASN A 108 8.78 -15.68 -22.58
C ASN A 108 7.84 -16.86 -22.85
N LEU A 109 8.23 -18.10 -22.53
CA LEU A 109 7.40 -19.28 -22.75
C LEU A 109 6.09 -19.23 -21.93
N PHE A 110 6.18 -18.84 -20.66
CA PHE A 110 5.03 -18.80 -19.75
C PHE A 110 4.10 -17.64 -20.08
N VAL A 111 4.67 -16.48 -20.40
CA VAL A 111 3.91 -15.31 -20.86
C VAL A 111 3.18 -15.62 -22.17
N LYS A 112 3.83 -16.28 -23.13
CA LYS A 112 3.17 -16.70 -24.38
C LYS A 112 1.95 -17.58 -24.13
N ASN A 113 2.05 -18.52 -23.19
CA ASN A 113 0.92 -19.38 -22.84
C ASN A 113 -0.23 -18.56 -22.23
N PHE A 114 0.09 -17.58 -21.37
CA PHE A 114 -0.90 -16.63 -20.85
C PHE A 114 -1.58 -15.84 -21.97
N LEU A 115 -0.81 -15.21 -22.87
CA LEU A 115 -1.34 -14.42 -23.97
C LEU A 115 -2.19 -15.26 -24.93
N LYS A 116 -1.78 -16.52 -25.20
CA LYS A 116 -2.57 -17.45 -26.02
C LYS A 116 -3.92 -17.79 -25.39
N LYS A 117 -3.95 -17.94 -24.06
CA LYS A 117 -5.15 -18.30 -23.30
C LYS A 117 -6.11 -17.12 -23.16
N PHE A 118 -5.61 -15.97 -22.71
CA PHE A 118 -6.41 -14.82 -22.33
C PHE A 118 -6.61 -13.78 -23.44
N LYS A 119 -5.69 -13.71 -24.41
CA LYS A 119 -5.73 -12.78 -25.55
C LYS A 119 -6.10 -11.34 -25.15
N PRO A 120 -5.40 -10.73 -24.18
CA PRO A 120 -5.80 -9.42 -23.67
C PRO A 120 -5.62 -8.34 -24.74
N LYS A 121 -6.52 -7.35 -24.75
CA LYS A 121 -6.41 -6.17 -25.63
C LYS A 121 -5.51 -5.06 -25.07
N CYS A 122 -5.16 -5.13 -23.79
CA CYS A 122 -4.29 -4.19 -23.11
C CYS A 122 -3.69 -4.84 -21.87
N LEU A 123 -2.42 -4.53 -21.57
CA LEU A 123 -1.77 -4.83 -20.30
C LEU A 123 -1.68 -3.55 -19.45
N ILE A 124 -2.11 -3.63 -18.19
CA ILE A 124 -1.96 -2.58 -17.19
C ILE A 124 -1.13 -3.13 -16.04
N LEU A 125 0.09 -2.63 -15.90
CA LEU A 125 0.98 -2.89 -14.78
C LEU A 125 0.77 -1.80 -13.73
N PHE A 126 0.54 -2.17 -12.47
CA PHE A 126 0.29 -1.22 -11.40
C PHE A 126 1.54 -0.99 -10.52
N GLU A 127 1.84 0.28 -10.20
CA GLU A 127 3.04 0.75 -9.48
C GLU A 127 4.39 0.50 -10.18
N THR A 128 5.23 -0.43 -9.70
CA THR A 128 6.64 -0.59 -10.13
C THR A 128 6.96 -2.02 -10.57
N GLU A 129 6.06 -2.65 -11.33
CA GLU A 129 6.21 -4.02 -11.82
C GLU A 129 6.66 -4.07 -13.29
N ILE A 130 7.88 -3.59 -13.57
CA ILE A 130 8.45 -3.63 -14.92
C ILE A 130 9.08 -5.01 -15.17
N TRP A 131 8.41 -5.81 -15.99
CA TRP A 131 8.74 -7.21 -16.28
C TRP A 131 9.16 -7.37 -17.75
N PRO A 132 10.48 -7.42 -18.05
CA PRO A 132 11.01 -7.40 -19.40
C PRO A 132 10.42 -8.42 -20.38
N SER A 133 10.21 -9.68 -19.95
CA SER A 133 9.66 -10.71 -20.85
C SER A 133 8.18 -10.44 -21.15
N THR A 134 7.42 -10.08 -20.12
CA THR A 134 6.00 -9.74 -20.22
C THR A 134 5.78 -8.55 -21.14
N VAL A 135 6.54 -7.47 -20.92
CA VAL A 135 6.49 -6.27 -21.74
C VAL A 135 6.89 -6.58 -23.18
N HIS A 136 7.95 -7.37 -23.39
CA HIS A 136 8.38 -7.74 -24.74
C HIS A 136 7.34 -8.55 -25.51
N GLU A 137 6.73 -9.57 -24.90
CA GLU A 137 5.75 -10.43 -25.58
C GLU A 137 4.43 -9.68 -25.86
N CYS A 138 4.00 -8.77 -24.97
CA CYS A 138 2.85 -7.90 -25.24
C CYS A 138 3.13 -6.94 -26.40
N TRP A 139 4.29 -6.27 -26.39
CA TRP A 139 4.69 -5.37 -27.47
C TRP A 139 4.80 -6.10 -28.82
N LYS A 140 5.42 -7.29 -28.84
CA LYS A 140 5.57 -8.11 -30.05
C LYS A 140 4.22 -8.54 -30.65
N THR A 141 3.18 -8.62 -29.84
CA THR A 141 1.82 -8.98 -30.25
C THR A 141 0.90 -7.77 -30.42
N ASN A 142 1.47 -6.55 -30.45
CA ASN A 142 0.78 -5.27 -30.57
C ASN A 142 -0.25 -5.00 -29.46
N ILE A 143 -0.05 -5.56 -28.27
CA ILE A 143 -0.87 -5.29 -27.10
C ILE A 143 -0.33 -4.02 -26.43
N PRO A 144 -1.11 -2.93 -26.31
CA PRO A 144 -0.69 -1.72 -25.62
C PRO A 144 -0.40 -1.99 -24.14
N ILE A 145 0.59 -1.27 -23.61
CA ILE A 145 1.12 -1.49 -22.26
C ILE A 145 1.06 -0.18 -21.48
N VAL A 146 0.36 -0.20 -20.35
CA VAL A 146 0.21 0.92 -19.43
C VAL A 146 0.95 0.64 -18.14
N LEU A 147 1.76 1.59 -17.67
CA LEU A 147 2.22 1.65 -16.29
C LEU A 147 1.32 2.61 -15.50
N SER A 148 0.38 2.06 -14.75
CA SER A 148 -0.60 2.79 -13.94
C SER A 148 -0.05 3.03 -12.53
N ASN A 149 -0.40 4.18 -11.94
CA ASN A 149 0.08 4.61 -10.62
C ASN A 149 1.61 4.50 -10.49
N ALA A 150 2.32 4.84 -11.57
CA ALA A 150 3.73 4.55 -11.76
C ALA A 150 4.59 5.25 -10.69
N ARG A 151 5.36 4.43 -9.97
CA ARG A 151 6.32 4.88 -8.97
C ARG A 151 7.72 4.43 -9.39
N LEU A 152 8.68 5.32 -9.27
CA LEU A 152 10.09 4.99 -9.45
C LEU A 152 10.89 5.59 -8.30
N SER A 153 11.18 4.75 -7.29
CA SER A 153 12.00 5.15 -6.15
C SER A 153 13.42 5.50 -6.59
N GLU A 154 14.12 6.32 -5.83
CA GLU A 154 15.52 6.66 -6.08
C GLU A 154 16.41 5.41 -6.17
N SER A 155 16.15 4.43 -5.29
CA SER A 155 16.89 3.15 -5.30
C SER A 155 16.61 2.33 -6.57
N SER A 156 15.37 2.33 -7.06
CA SER A 156 14.99 1.63 -8.28
C SER A 156 15.57 2.33 -9.50
N TYR A 157 15.50 3.66 -9.55
CA TYR A 157 16.14 4.47 -10.59
C TYR A 157 17.63 4.15 -10.70
N LYS A 158 18.39 4.23 -9.59
CA LYS A 158 19.82 3.88 -9.57
C LYS A 158 20.10 2.47 -10.11
N ARG A 159 19.31 1.47 -9.69
CA ARG A 159 19.45 0.09 -10.20
C ARG A 159 19.16 0.01 -11.70
N TYR A 160 18.13 0.70 -12.17
CA TYR A 160 17.74 0.72 -13.58
C TYR A 160 18.77 1.45 -14.45
N SER A 161 19.38 2.52 -13.95
CA SER A 161 20.46 3.22 -14.64
C SER A 161 21.71 2.33 -14.84
N ILE A 162 21.97 1.38 -13.94
CA ILE A 162 23.08 0.40 -14.10
C ILE A 162 22.76 -0.61 -15.21
N PHE A 163 21.51 -1.07 -15.30
CA PHE A 163 21.04 -2.02 -16.32
C PHE A 163 20.34 -1.32 -17.49
N SER A 164 20.80 -0.12 -17.84
CA SER A 164 20.17 0.77 -18.83
C SER A 164 19.79 0.01 -20.09
N GLY A 165 20.71 -0.77 -20.65
CA GLY A 165 20.45 -1.45 -21.91
C GLY A 165 19.24 -2.40 -21.99
N LEU A 166 18.86 -3.12 -20.93
CA LEU A 166 17.65 -3.97 -20.91
C LEU A 166 16.43 -3.15 -20.51
N ILE A 167 16.61 -2.25 -19.54
CA ILE A 167 15.53 -1.44 -19.00
C ILE A 167 15.07 -0.39 -20.02
N ASP A 168 15.98 0.31 -20.68
CA ASP A 168 15.68 1.26 -21.76
C ASP A 168 14.90 0.57 -22.89
N ASP A 169 15.34 -0.62 -23.32
CA ASP A 169 14.62 -1.41 -24.33
C ASP A 169 13.22 -1.80 -23.84
N THR A 170 13.06 -2.12 -22.56
CA THR A 170 11.76 -2.48 -21.96
C THR A 170 10.85 -1.25 -21.83
N LEU A 171 11.36 -0.14 -21.32
CA LEU A 171 10.61 1.08 -21.05
C LEU A 171 10.12 1.76 -22.32
N ASN A 172 10.90 1.69 -23.41
CA ASN A 172 10.49 2.23 -24.72
C ASN A 172 9.36 1.44 -25.39
N LYS A 173 8.92 0.31 -24.81
CA LYS A 173 7.77 -0.46 -25.31
C LYS A 173 6.46 -0.07 -24.64
N PHE A 174 6.48 0.78 -23.62
CA PHE A 174 5.25 1.26 -22.97
C PHE A 174 4.50 2.22 -23.90
N SER A 175 3.18 2.07 -23.93
CA SER A 175 2.28 2.97 -24.65
C SER A 175 1.89 4.19 -23.81
N LEU A 176 1.87 4.03 -22.48
CA LEU A 176 1.43 5.04 -21.54
C LEU A 176 2.02 4.82 -20.14
N ILE A 177 2.45 5.90 -19.48
CA ILE A 177 2.96 5.90 -18.11
C ILE A 177 2.24 6.99 -17.33
N LEU A 178 1.59 6.59 -16.23
CA LEU A 178 0.77 7.46 -15.39
C LEU A 178 1.44 7.59 -14.02
N ALA A 179 2.33 8.58 -13.89
CA ALA A 179 3.20 8.77 -12.74
C ALA A 179 2.52 9.48 -11.55
N GLN A 180 2.88 9.07 -10.32
CA GLN A 180 2.28 9.63 -9.10
C GLN A 180 2.74 11.08 -8.82
N SER A 181 3.98 11.43 -9.14
CA SER A 181 4.61 12.71 -8.79
C SER A 181 5.52 13.24 -9.90
N ASN A 182 5.90 14.52 -9.81
CA ASN A 182 6.88 15.11 -10.74
C ASN A 182 8.24 14.42 -10.66
N ASP A 183 8.67 13.99 -9.48
CA ASP A 183 9.96 13.31 -9.30
C ASP A 183 9.99 11.97 -10.05
N HIS A 184 8.89 11.22 -10.04
CA HIS A 184 8.79 10.01 -10.86
C HIS A 184 8.82 10.33 -12.34
N VAL A 185 8.12 11.39 -12.78
CA VAL A 185 8.19 11.85 -14.18
C VAL A 185 9.64 12.14 -14.56
N VAL A 186 10.37 12.91 -13.75
CA VAL A 186 11.78 13.26 -14.01
C VAL A 186 12.65 12.00 -14.06
N ARG A 187 12.51 11.07 -13.11
CA ARG A 187 13.29 9.82 -13.11
C ARG A 187 12.99 8.95 -14.33
N PHE A 188 11.73 8.85 -14.77
CA PHE A 188 11.38 8.13 -16.00
C PHE A 188 11.97 8.80 -17.25
N LYS A 189 11.94 10.12 -17.34
CA LYS A 189 12.58 10.88 -18.43
C LYS A 189 14.09 10.65 -18.46
N ASN A 190 14.74 10.64 -17.30
CA ASN A 190 16.17 10.40 -17.20
C ASN A 190 16.57 8.95 -17.57
N LEU A 191 15.62 8.00 -17.55
CA LEU A 191 15.79 6.66 -18.11
C LEU A 191 15.51 6.59 -19.63
N GLY A 192 15.41 7.74 -20.31
CA GLY A 192 15.30 7.82 -21.76
C GLY A 192 13.89 7.59 -22.32
N ILE A 193 12.86 7.59 -21.48
CA ILE A 193 11.47 7.45 -21.94
C ILE A 193 10.98 8.73 -22.61
N ASN A 194 10.28 8.60 -23.74
CA ASN A 194 9.67 9.72 -24.44
C ASN A 194 8.65 10.47 -23.55
N ASN A 195 8.77 11.79 -23.48
CA ASN A 195 7.87 12.66 -22.69
C ASN A 195 6.39 12.52 -23.06
N ASN A 196 6.07 12.22 -24.32
CA ASN A 196 4.70 12.25 -24.83
C ASN A 196 3.81 11.12 -24.27
N ILE A 197 4.43 10.10 -23.66
CA ILE A 197 3.70 8.97 -23.06
C ILE A 197 3.64 9.06 -21.52
N ILE A 198 4.25 10.07 -20.90
CA ILE A 198 4.34 10.19 -19.43
C ILE A 198 3.42 11.31 -18.96
N PHE A 199 2.44 10.98 -18.11
CA PHE A 199 1.51 11.93 -17.51
C PHE A 199 1.59 11.87 -15.99
N LYS A 200 1.68 13.04 -15.34
CA LYS A 200 1.50 13.12 -13.88
C LYS A 200 0.00 13.06 -13.57
N VAL A 201 -0.40 12.08 -12.78
CA VAL A 201 -1.81 11.81 -12.44
C VAL A 201 -2.12 11.87 -10.95
N GLY A 202 -1.10 11.89 -10.09
CA GLY A 202 -1.26 11.76 -8.64
C GLY A 202 -1.30 10.30 -8.18
N SER A 203 -1.31 10.06 -6.86
CA SER A 203 -1.37 8.71 -6.30
C SER A 203 -2.82 8.27 -6.06
N THR A 204 -3.17 7.04 -6.43
CA THR A 204 -4.50 6.47 -6.12
C THR A 204 -4.74 6.29 -4.62
N LYS A 205 -3.67 6.34 -3.81
CA LYS A 205 -3.76 6.21 -2.34
C LYS A 205 -4.57 7.34 -1.69
N PHE A 206 -4.74 8.48 -2.37
CA PHE A 206 -5.59 9.58 -1.92
C PHE A 206 -7.07 9.41 -2.23
N ASP A 207 -7.41 8.49 -3.14
CA ASP A 207 -8.80 8.26 -3.59
C ASP A 207 -9.57 7.33 -2.65
N PHE A 208 -9.19 7.29 -1.37
CA PHE A 208 -9.89 6.50 -0.38
C PHE A 208 -11.36 6.96 -0.26
N GLU A 209 -12.29 6.04 -0.51
CA GLU A 209 -13.69 6.20 -0.15
C GLU A 209 -13.78 6.01 1.37
N ASN A 210 -13.98 7.11 2.11
CA ASN A 210 -14.42 6.99 3.49
C ASN A 210 -15.80 6.33 3.43
N GLU A 211 -15.90 5.06 3.84
CA GLU A 211 -17.19 4.55 4.27
C GLU A 211 -17.64 5.51 5.39
N GLU A 212 -18.70 6.27 5.12
CA GLU A 212 -19.40 7.05 6.12
C GLU A 212 -19.94 6.05 7.14
N SER A 213 -19.10 5.63 8.08
CA SER A 213 -19.57 5.09 9.32
C SER A 213 -20.25 6.26 10.03
N ASP A 214 -21.59 6.29 9.91
CA ASP A 214 -22.49 7.04 10.76
C ASP A 214 -22.11 6.76 12.21
N LEU A 215 -21.25 7.60 12.77
CA LEU A 215 -21.00 7.66 14.19
C LEU A 215 -21.38 9.07 14.63
N ASN A 216 -22.68 9.32 14.61
CA ASN A 216 -23.35 10.31 15.46
C ASN A 216 -23.38 9.87 16.94
N GLU A 217 -22.59 8.87 17.33
CA GLU A 217 -22.41 8.47 18.71
C GLU A 217 -21.13 9.12 19.26
N THR A 218 -21.31 10.34 19.74
CA THR A 218 -20.52 10.94 20.80
C THR A 218 -20.59 10.04 22.04
N SER A 219 -19.81 8.97 22.06
CA SER A 219 -19.48 8.31 23.33
C SER A 219 -18.52 9.23 24.09
N GLU A 220 -18.73 9.41 25.39
CA GLU A 220 -17.95 10.29 26.29
C GLU A 220 -16.44 9.93 26.41
N THR A 221 -15.92 9.09 25.51
CA THR A 221 -14.60 8.46 25.54
C THR A 221 -13.58 9.17 24.63
N ASP A 222 -13.61 10.50 24.53
CA ASP A 222 -12.79 11.29 23.59
C ASP A 222 -11.40 11.68 24.14
N ASN A 223 -10.93 11.05 25.23
CA ASN A 223 -9.66 11.39 25.87
C ASN A 223 -8.58 10.31 25.73
N PHE A 224 -8.25 9.95 24.48
CA PHE A 224 -7.14 9.02 24.22
C PHE A 224 -6.19 9.51 23.13
N ILE A 225 -4.96 9.03 23.20
CA ILE A 225 -4.02 9.00 22.07
C ILE A 225 -4.03 7.62 21.41
N LEU A 226 -3.79 7.59 20.11
CA LEU A 226 -3.81 6.36 19.31
C LEU A 226 -2.40 6.04 18.82
N ALA A 227 -1.97 4.79 18.96
CA ALA A 227 -0.81 4.25 18.25
C ALA A 227 -1.30 3.24 17.22
N ALA A 228 -1.28 3.63 15.95
CA ALA A 228 -1.88 2.87 14.86
C ALA A 228 -0.84 2.08 14.06
N SER A 229 -1.13 0.81 13.78
CA SER A 229 -0.29 -0.09 12.99
C SER A 229 1.15 -0.25 13.51
N THR A 230 1.33 -0.39 14.82
CA THR A 230 2.67 -0.55 15.43
C THR A 230 3.33 -1.90 15.10
N HIS A 231 4.66 -1.89 15.01
CA HIS A 231 5.50 -3.07 14.85
C HIS A 231 6.38 -3.38 16.06
N LYS A 232 6.98 -4.59 16.08
CA LYS A 232 7.88 -5.04 17.15
C LYS A 232 9.06 -4.07 17.33
N GLY A 233 9.25 -3.61 18.56
CA GLY A 233 10.23 -2.59 18.93
C GLY A 233 9.62 -1.19 19.03
N GLU A 234 8.50 -0.91 18.33
CA GLU A 234 7.82 0.40 18.41
C GLU A 234 6.88 0.46 19.61
N ASP A 235 6.32 -0.68 19.99
CA ASP A 235 5.37 -0.80 21.09
C ASP A 235 5.99 -0.33 22.41
N GLU A 236 7.24 -0.70 22.67
CA GLU A 236 8.02 -0.29 23.83
C GLU A 236 8.19 1.23 23.87
N VAL A 237 8.55 1.85 22.73
CA VAL A 237 8.72 3.31 22.63
C VAL A 237 7.38 4.05 22.86
N VAL A 238 6.29 3.51 22.31
CA VAL A 238 4.93 4.05 22.49
C VAL A 238 4.51 3.96 23.96
N ILE A 239 4.67 2.80 24.59
CA ILE A 239 4.30 2.55 25.98
C ILE A 239 5.14 3.43 26.92
N ASP A 240 6.46 3.50 26.73
CA ASP A 240 7.35 4.37 27.50
C ASP A 240 6.96 5.85 27.39
N SER A 241 6.57 6.28 26.19
CA SER A 241 6.08 7.65 25.95
C SER A 241 4.76 7.89 26.67
N PHE A 242 3.83 6.93 26.61
CA PHE A 242 2.53 7.03 27.30
C PHE A 242 2.69 7.09 28.82
N ILE A 243 3.54 6.26 29.43
CA ILE A 243 3.82 6.30 30.88
C ILE A 243 4.26 7.70 31.32
N LYS A 244 5.09 8.38 30.51
CA LYS A 244 5.55 9.75 30.80
C LYS A 244 4.40 10.76 30.66
N ILE A 245 3.60 10.68 29.60
CA ILE A 245 2.47 11.60 29.36
C ILE A 245 1.40 11.46 30.44
N LYS A 246 1.08 10.23 30.86
CA LYS A 246 0.03 9.94 31.85
C LYS A 246 0.30 10.60 33.20
N LYS A 247 1.56 10.87 33.55
CA LYS A 247 1.92 11.65 34.74
C LYS A 247 1.44 13.10 34.68
N GLU A 248 1.36 13.68 33.48
CA GLU A 248 0.84 15.03 33.23
C GLU A 248 -0.67 15.02 32.94
N PHE A 249 -1.18 13.99 32.26
CA PHE A 249 -2.58 13.84 31.87
C PHE A 249 -3.15 12.55 32.45
N LYS A 250 -3.62 12.59 33.71
CA LYS A 250 -4.00 11.39 34.48
C LYS A 250 -5.10 10.56 33.83
N ASP A 251 -6.10 11.25 33.26
CA ASP A 251 -7.27 10.63 32.64
C ASP A 251 -7.03 10.25 31.17
N LEU A 252 -5.82 10.48 30.64
CA LEU A 252 -5.48 10.11 29.28
C LEU A 252 -5.30 8.60 29.16
N LYS A 253 -5.88 8.05 28.09
CA LYS A 253 -5.79 6.64 27.71
C LYS A 253 -4.96 6.46 26.45
N LEU A 254 -4.44 5.24 26.25
CA LEU A 254 -3.76 4.85 25.03
C LEU A 254 -4.55 3.72 24.36
N ILE A 255 -4.92 3.92 23.09
CA ILE A 255 -5.37 2.83 22.24
C ILE A 255 -4.20 2.40 21.36
N LEU A 256 -3.85 1.13 21.40
CA LEU A 256 -2.72 0.56 20.66
C LEU A 256 -3.24 -0.48 19.67
N VAL A 257 -3.04 -0.24 18.38
CA VAL A 257 -3.46 -1.10 17.29
C VAL A 257 -2.22 -1.68 16.61
N PRO A 258 -1.78 -2.91 16.95
CA PRO A 258 -0.64 -3.51 16.28
C PRO A 258 -0.94 -3.77 14.79
N ARG A 259 0.07 -3.68 13.92
CA ARG A 259 -0.09 -3.99 12.49
C ARG A 259 -0.59 -5.42 12.22
N HIS A 260 -0.29 -6.30 13.16
CA HIS A 260 -0.53 -7.74 13.14
C HIS A 260 -1.27 -8.11 14.44
N PRO A 261 -2.59 -8.38 14.38
CA PRO A 261 -3.40 -8.65 15.57
C PRO A 261 -2.89 -9.79 16.46
N GLU A 262 -2.23 -10.79 15.87
CA GLU A 262 -1.60 -11.92 16.57
C GLU A 262 -0.53 -11.48 17.59
N ARG A 263 0.00 -10.26 17.47
CA ARG A 263 0.99 -9.68 18.38
C ARG A 263 0.43 -9.19 19.71
N SER A 264 -0.89 -9.21 19.88
CA SER A 264 -1.54 -8.75 21.11
C SER A 264 -1.03 -9.51 22.34
N ASN A 265 -0.62 -10.78 22.20
CA ASN A 265 0.02 -11.54 23.29
C ASN A 265 1.38 -10.96 23.70
N SER A 266 2.25 -10.59 22.75
CA SER A 266 3.54 -9.96 23.09
C SER A 266 3.37 -8.58 23.74
N LEU A 267 2.28 -7.89 23.44
CA LEU A 267 1.93 -6.62 24.08
C LEU A 267 1.52 -6.81 25.54
N LYS A 268 0.81 -7.90 25.87
CA LYS A 268 0.48 -8.24 27.27
C LYS A 268 1.72 -8.27 28.13
N GLU A 269 2.74 -9.00 27.69
CA GLU A 269 4.00 -9.14 28.44
C GLU A 269 4.65 -7.78 28.71
N ILE A 270 4.67 -6.88 27.72
CA ILE A 270 5.23 -5.53 27.89
C ILE A 270 4.40 -4.72 28.90
N LEU A 271 3.07 -4.81 28.84
CA LEU A 271 2.16 -4.08 29.73
C LEU A 271 2.21 -4.61 31.17
N ASP A 272 2.30 -5.93 31.34
CA ASP A 272 2.44 -6.60 32.64
C ASP A 272 3.75 -6.20 33.33
N VAL A 273 4.87 -6.20 32.60
CA VAL A 273 6.18 -5.77 33.11
C VAL A 273 6.15 -4.32 33.57
N ASN A 274 5.44 -3.46 32.86
CA ASN A 274 5.27 -2.05 33.21
C ASN A 274 4.15 -1.79 34.23
N LYS A 275 3.44 -2.83 34.69
CA LYS A 275 2.31 -2.75 35.65
C LYS A 275 1.22 -1.78 35.20
N ILE A 276 0.87 -1.81 33.92
CA ILE A 276 -0.17 -0.98 33.32
C ILE A 276 -1.47 -1.78 33.27
N ASN A 277 -2.59 -1.19 33.70
CA ASN A 277 -3.91 -1.80 33.53
C ASN A 277 -4.31 -1.75 32.05
N TYR A 278 -4.68 -2.90 31.48
CA TYR A 278 -5.04 -2.99 30.08
C TYR A 278 -6.19 -3.96 29.79
N GLU A 279 -6.79 -3.73 28.62
CA GLU A 279 -7.76 -4.63 28.00
C GLU A 279 -7.30 -4.98 26.59
N ILE A 280 -7.65 -6.19 26.13
CA ILE A 280 -7.60 -6.53 24.71
C ILE A 280 -9.02 -6.60 24.20
N SER A 281 -9.33 -5.74 23.23
CA SER A 281 -10.66 -5.64 22.65
C SER A 281 -10.64 -5.89 21.15
N SER A 282 -11.76 -6.43 20.67
CA SER A 282 -12.08 -6.58 19.25
C SER A 282 -13.22 -5.66 18.80
N ASN A 283 -13.72 -4.79 19.71
CA ASN A 283 -14.90 -3.95 19.48
C ASN A 283 -14.55 -2.46 19.65
N LEU A 284 -15.44 -1.59 19.16
CA LEU A 284 -15.34 -0.12 19.33
C LEU A 284 -15.95 0.38 20.64
N GLU A 285 -16.79 -0.42 21.29
CA GLU A 285 -17.28 -0.14 22.64
C GLU A 285 -16.15 -0.41 23.63
N LEU A 286 -15.40 0.64 23.93
CA LEU A 286 -14.21 0.56 24.76
C LEU A 286 -14.53 1.02 26.18
N ASN A 287 -14.44 0.11 27.14
CA ASN A 287 -14.54 0.48 28.55
C ASN A 287 -13.22 1.12 29.00
N THR A 288 -13.13 2.43 28.81
CA THR A 288 -11.94 3.23 29.13
C THR A 288 -11.85 3.62 30.61
N ASN A 289 -12.87 3.34 31.43
CA ASN A 289 -12.90 3.78 32.82
C ASN A 289 -11.87 3.03 33.69
N GLU A 290 -11.69 1.73 33.45
CA GLU A 290 -10.85 0.86 34.29
C GLU A 290 -9.44 0.64 33.73
N ASN A 291 -9.30 0.73 32.40
CA ASN A 291 -8.07 0.37 31.69
C ASN A 291 -7.34 1.60 31.18
N ASP A 292 -6.02 1.64 31.33
CA ASP A 292 -5.18 2.74 30.86
C ASP A 292 -4.73 2.55 29.42
N VAL A 293 -4.56 1.29 29.02
CA VAL A 293 -4.22 0.89 27.66
C VAL A 293 -5.27 -0.08 27.12
N ILE A 294 -5.70 0.14 25.88
CA ILE A 294 -6.57 -0.81 25.17
C ILE A 294 -5.84 -1.27 23.92
N VAL A 295 -5.61 -2.57 23.81
CA VAL A 295 -5.01 -3.19 22.64
C VAL A 295 -6.11 -3.71 21.71
N ILE A 296 -6.11 -3.26 20.46
CA ILE A 296 -7.09 -3.69 19.47
C ILE A 296 -6.55 -4.88 18.69
N ASN A 297 -7.19 -6.04 18.83
CA ASN A 297 -6.76 -7.29 18.18
C ASN A 297 -7.60 -7.65 16.94
N THR A 298 -8.23 -6.66 16.32
CA THR A 298 -8.99 -6.84 15.08
C THR A 298 -8.64 -5.76 14.06
N THR A 299 -8.93 -6.03 12.79
CA THR A 299 -8.76 -5.05 11.70
C THR A 299 -10.08 -4.32 11.42
N GLY A 300 -10.01 -3.13 10.81
CA GLY A 300 -11.20 -2.40 10.34
C GLY A 300 -11.72 -1.32 11.29
N LEU A 301 -11.15 -1.19 12.50
CA LEU A 301 -11.57 -0.17 13.48
C LEU A 301 -10.80 1.16 13.38
N LEU A 302 -9.70 1.20 12.62
CA LEU A 302 -8.79 2.35 12.60
C LEU A 302 -9.46 3.66 12.18
N ASN A 303 -10.34 3.65 11.18
CA ASN A 303 -11.04 4.86 10.74
C ASN A 303 -11.84 5.50 11.88
N SER A 304 -12.62 4.70 12.61
CA SER A 304 -13.40 5.16 13.76
C SER A 304 -12.51 5.65 14.90
N LEU A 305 -11.38 4.98 15.13
CA LEU A 305 -10.42 5.38 16.16
C LEU A 305 -9.71 6.70 15.83
N TYR A 306 -9.33 6.92 14.57
CA TYR A 306 -8.74 8.19 14.13
C TYR A 306 -9.69 9.36 14.40
N LYS A 307 -10.98 9.22 14.03
CA LYS A 307 -12.01 10.26 14.22
C LYS A 307 -12.12 10.74 15.68
N LYS A 308 -11.91 9.85 16.65
CA LYS A 308 -12.06 10.13 18.09
C LYS A 308 -10.74 10.46 18.83
N SER A 309 -9.60 10.17 18.21
CA SER A 309 -8.29 10.35 18.83
C SER A 309 -7.90 11.83 19.00
N LYS A 310 -7.28 12.18 20.14
CA LYS A 310 -6.67 13.52 20.33
C LYS A 310 -5.40 13.72 19.53
N ALA A 311 -4.62 12.65 19.37
CA ALA A 311 -3.43 12.61 18.55
C ALA A 311 -3.11 11.14 18.21
N SER A 312 -2.58 10.92 17.01
CA SER A 312 -2.24 9.59 16.53
C SER A 312 -0.77 9.45 16.16
N PHE A 313 -0.08 8.44 16.67
CA PHE A 313 1.19 7.98 16.13
C PHE A 313 0.95 6.89 15.08
N ILE A 314 1.52 7.05 13.88
CA ILE A 314 1.42 6.08 12.80
C ILE A 314 2.69 5.23 12.78
N GLY A 315 2.55 3.94 13.10
CA GLY A 315 3.62 2.96 13.22
C GLY A 315 4.27 2.57 11.88
N GLY A 316 5.20 1.62 11.99
CA GLY A 316 6.12 1.25 10.93
C GLY A 316 7.15 2.34 10.62
N SER A 317 7.19 3.42 11.39
CA SER A 317 7.87 4.66 11.07
C SER A 317 9.06 4.96 11.98
N LEU A 318 9.21 4.28 13.13
CA LEU A 318 10.35 4.50 14.04
C LEU A 318 11.60 3.71 13.66
N PHE A 319 11.47 2.64 12.88
CA PHE A 319 12.61 1.83 12.44
C PHE A 319 12.65 1.60 10.94
N SER A 320 13.85 1.69 10.37
CA SER A 320 14.13 1.60 8.93
C SER A 320 13.65 0.31 8.26
N LYS A 321 13.52 -0.79 9.01
CA LYS A 321 13.08 -2.09 8.50
C LYS A 321 11.61 -2.13 8.05
N TYR A 322 10.77 -1.20 8.49
CA TYR A 322 9.32 -1.23 8.24
C TYR A 322 8.89 -0.27 7.12
N GLY A 323 9.43 0.95 7.10
CA GLY A 323 9.26 1.90 6.00
C GLY A 323 7.96 2.72 6.01
N GLY A 324 7.17 2.67 7.08
CA GLY A 324 5.99 3.49 7.31
C GLY A 324 4.67 2.85 6.83
N HIS A 325 3.58 3.26 7.48
CA HIS A 325 2.19 2.89 7.12
C HIS A 325 1.38 4.08 6.59
N ASN A 326 0.12 3.82 6.27
CA ASN A 326 -0.76 4.75 5.58
C ASN A 326 -1.16 5.95 6.45
N ILE A 327 -0.59 7.13 6.14
CA ILE A 327 -0.90 8.40 6.82
C ILE A 327 -2.14 9.10 6.26
N ILE A 328 -2.64 8.70 5.09
CA ILE A 328 -3.80 9.33 4.44
C ILE A 328 -5.09 9.03 5.21
N GLU A 329 -5.19 7.85 5.85
CA GLU A 329 -6.34 7.48 6.68
C GLU A 329 -6.48 8.41 7.89
N ALA A 330 -5.39 8.70 8.59
CA ALA A 330 -5.38 9.62 9.73
C ALA A 330 -5.80 11.04 9.30
N ALA A 331 -5.20 11.54 8.22
CA ALA A 331 -5.53 12.84 7.63
C ALA A 331 -7.01 12.94 7.22
N SER A 332 -7.53 11.92 6.52
CA SER A 332 -8.91 11.89 6.01
C SER A 332 -9.95 11.81 7.12
N ASN A 333 -9.55 11.31 8.30
CA ASN A 333 -10.41 11.19 9.49
C ASN A 333 -10.16 12.31 10.51
N LYS A 334 -9.54 13.43 10.11
CA LYS A 334 -9.30 14.61 10.96
C LYS A 334 -8.49 14.30 12.22
N SER A 335 -7.63 13.31 12.18
CA SER A 335 -6.73 12.99 13.30
C SER A 335 -5.40 13.72 13.12
N PRO A 336 -4.95 14.55 14.08
CA PRO A 336 -3.62 15.12 14.02
C PRO A 336 -2.61 14.02 14.32
N PHE A 337 -1.61 13.87 13.45
CA PHE A 337 -0.77 12.67 13.48
C PHE A 337 0.74 12.95 13.50
N ILE A 338 1.44 11.99 14.10
CA ILE A 338 2.88 11.92 14.29
C ILE A 338 3.40 10.71 13.52
N VAL A 339 4.53 10.89 12.84
CA VAL A 339 5.28 9.81 12.19
C VAL A 339 6.73 9.81 12.68
N GLY A 340 7.35 8.63 12.68
CA GLY A 340 8.78 8.50 12.90
C GLY A 340 9.63 8.89 11.68
N PRO A 341 10.96 8.81 11.81
CA PRO A 341 11.89 9.26 10.76
C PRO A 341 11.90 8.36 9.50
N TYR A 342 11.35 7.14 9.55
CA TYR A 342 11.49 6.15 8.48
C TYR A 342 10.19 5.89 7.71
N MET A 343 9.94 6.69 6.68
CA MET A 343 8.70 6.66 5.91
C MET A 343 8.89 6.28 4.43
N LYS A 344 9.92 5.50 4.09
CA LYS A 344 10.30 5.11 2.71
C LYS A 344 9.13 4.66 1.82
N ASN A 345 8.16 3.91 2.34
CA ASN A 345 7.01 3.42 1.57
C ASN A 345 6.03 4.55 1.20
N PHE A 346 6.01 5.63 1.98
CA PHE A 346 5.12 6.79 1.88
C PHE A 346 5.89 8.10 1.73
N GLU A 347 7.17 8.07 1.37
CA GLU A 347 8.07 9.24 1.35
C GLU A 347 7.50 10.39 0.49
N ASP A 348 7.10 10.08 -0.73
CA ASP A 348 6.51 11.05 -1.66
C ASP A 348 5.21 11.67 -1.09
N ILE A 349 4.43 10.88 -0.35
CA ILE A 349 3.19 11.34 0.29
C ILE A 349 3.53 12.19 1.51
N LEU A 350 4.45 11.74 2.37
CA LEU A 350 4.87 12.44 3.56
C LEU A 350 5.41 13.84 3.22
N ASN A 351 6.21 13.96 2.16
CA ASN A 351 6.74 15.27 1.74
C ASN A 351 5.63 16.28 1.47
N LEU A 352 4.50 15.86 0.86
CA LEU A 352 3.33 16.73 0.68
C LEU A 352 2.74 17.20 2.02
N PHE A 353 2.73 16.35 3.04
CA PHE A 353 2.25 16.71 4.37
C PHE A 353 3.24 17.64 5.09
N LEU A 354 4.55 17.37 4.99
CA LEU A 354 5.58 18.21 5.62
C LEU A 354 5.65 19.60 5.01
N GLU A 355 5.57 19.73 3.68
CA GLU A 355 5.54 21.01 2.96
C GLU A 355 4.35 21.90 3.38
N ARG A 356 3.31 21.31 3.95
CA ARG A 356 2.11 21.99 4.43
C ARG A 356 1.98 22.02 5.95
N GLU A 357 3.03 21.63 6.69
CA GLU A 357 2.98 21.53 8.16
C GLU A 357 1.80 20.69 8.66
N ALA A 358 1.40 19.68 7.88
CA ALA A 358 0.19 18.87 8.06
C ALA A 358 0.42 17.59 8.87
N CYS A 359 1.60 17.43 9.46
CA CYS A 359 1.94 16.35 10.40
C CYS A 359 3.20 16.70 11.19
N LEU A 360 3.45 15.98 12.29
CA LEU A 360 4.74 16.04 12.99
C LEU A 360 5.61 14.83 12.62
N GLN A 361 6.82 15.08 12.12
CA GLN A 361 7.81 14.02 11.94
C GLN A 361 8.87 14.08 13.04
N LEU A 362 9.06 12.95 13.72
CA LEU A 362 10.11 12.77 14.73
C LEU A 362 11.48 12.68 14.06
N GLN A 363 12.49 13.24 14.72
CA GLN A 363 13.89 13.06 14.31
C GLN A 363 14.47 11.78 14.93
N HIS A 364 14.09 11.47 16.17
CA HIS A 364 14.48 10.26 16.88
C HIS A 364 13.27 9.57 17.52
N PRO A 365 13.25 8.22 17.62
CA PRO A 365 12.11 7.52 18.24
C PRO A 365 11.75 7.99 19.65
N ASN A 366 12.74 8.39 20.44
CA ASN A 366 12.54 8.86 21.82
C ASN A 366 11.84 10.23 21.91
N ASP A 367 11.68 10.95 20.79
CA ASP A 367 11.02 12.26 20.76
C ASP A 367 9.49 12.15 20.79
N LEU A 368 8.95 10.92 20.74
CA LEU A 368 7.51 10.65 20.67
C LEU A 368 6.74 11.26 21.87
N TYR A 369 7.31 11.20 23.07
CA TYR A 369 6.75 11.84 24.27
C TYR A 369 6.52 13.35 24.07
N GLU A 370 7.54 14.07 23.58
CA GLU A 370 7.46 15.52 23.39
C GLU A 370 6.48 15.88 22.26
N ALA A 371 6.43 15.08 21.19
CA ALA A 371 5.48 15.30 20.11
C ALA A 371 4.03 15.15 20.57
N TYR A 372 3.71 14.09 21.31
CA TYR A 372 2.38 13.95 21.91
C TYR A 372 2.06 15.09 22.87
N LYS A 373 2.99 15.42 23.77
CA LYS A 373 2.81 16.53 24.72
C LYS A 373 2.53 17.84 24.01
N LYS A 374 3.25 18.13 22.92
CA LYS A 374 3.04 19.33 22.09
C LYS A 374 1.62 19.35 21.51
N LEU A 375 1.13 18.25 20.94
CA LEU A 375 -0.22 18.17 20.40
C LEU A 375 -1.29 18.24 21.49
N LEU A 376 -1.10 17.57 22.64
CA LEU A 376 -2.08 17.55 23.73
C LEU A 376 -2.23 18.92 24.43
N LYS A 377 -1.17 19.74 24.46
CA LYS A 377 -1.19 21.08 25.08
C LYS A 377 -1.63 22.20 24.15
N ASN A 378 -1.67 21.97 22.84
CA ASN A 378 -1.91 23.04 21.86
C ASN A 378 -3.02 22.66 20.88
N ASP A 379 -4.24 23.11 21.20
CA ASP A 379 -5.45 22.88 20.41
C ASP A 379 -5.40 23.58 19.04
N GLU A 380 -4.78 24.76 18.97
CA GLU A 380 -4.59 25.50 17.73
C GLU A 380 -3.66 24.74 16.77
N LEU A 381 -2.55 24.19 17.27
CA LEU A 381 -1.64 23.37 16.48
C LEU A 381 -2.34 22.10 15.97
N ARG A 382 -3.15 21.43 16.79
CA ARG A 382 -3.93 20.27 16.33
C ARG A 382 -4.86 20.65 15.19
N SER A 383 -5.61 21.74 15.35
CA SER A 383 -6.55 22.23 14.34
C SER A 383 -5.82 22.61 13.05
N HIS A 384 -4.66 23.28 13.16
CA HIS A 384 -3.82 23.65 12.02
C HIS A 384 -3.33 22.43 11.23
N ILE A 385 -2.82 21.41 11.94
CA ILE A 385 -2.37 20.15 11.33
C ILE A 385 -3.54 19.46 10.62
N ILE A 386 -4.71 19.39 11.26
CA ILE A 386 -5.91 18.78 10.69
C ILE A 386 -6.34 19.51 9.40
N ASP A 387 -6.45 20.83 9.44
CA ASP A 387 -6.89 21.62 8.29
C ASP A 387 -5.94 21.48 7.11
N ASN A 388 -4.63 21.51 7.36
CA ASN A 388 -3.65 21.36 6.30
C ASN A 388 -3.60 19.92 5.77
N ALA A 389 -3.77 18.91 6.64
CA ALA A 389 -3.86 17.51 6.24
C ALA A 389 -5.07 17.26 5.33
N LEU A 390 -6.23 17.83 5.67
CA LEU A 390 -7.44 17.78 4.84
C LEU A 390 -7.23 18.47 3.49
N LYS A 391 -6.57 19.64 3.47
CA LYS A 391 -6.21 20.32 2.21
C LYS A 391 -5.34 19.43 1.33
N VAL A 392 -4.26 18.86 1.88
CA VAL A 392 -3.38 17.92 1.16
C VAL A 392 -4.18 16.76 0.56
N VAL A 393 -5.06 16.14 1.35
CA VAL A 393 -5.91 15.05 0.86
C VAL A 393 -6.83 15.53 -0.27
N SER A 394 -7.53 16.66 -0.09
CA SER A 394 -8.48 17.18 -1.07
C SER A 394 -7.83 17.58 -2.39
N GLU A 395 -6.64 18.20 -2.35
CA GLU A 395 -5.87 18.65 -3.52
C GLU A 395 -5.34 17.47 -4.34
N ASN A 396 -5.13 16.31 -3.71
CA ASN A 396 -4.54 15.12 -4.33
C ASN A 396 -5.56 14.03 -4.71
N LYS A 397 -6.85 14.24 -4.45
CA LYS A 397 -7.93 13.36 -4.91
C LYS A 397 -8.16 13.43 -6.44
N GLY A 398 -8.81 12.40 -6.95
CA GLY A 398 -9.21 12.22 -8.35
C GLY A 398 -8.19 11.49 -9.22
N SER A 399 -7.12 10.89 -8.68
CA SER A 399 -6.10 10.21 -9.49
C SER A 399 -6.68 9.01 -10.25
N SER A 400 -7.45 8.14 -9.59
CA SER A 400 -8.09 6.97 -10.20
C SER A 400 -8.96 7.36 -11.39
N ASN A 401 -9.74 8.44 -11.28
CA ASN A 401 -10.56 8.96 -12.38
C ASN A 401 -9.72 9.46 -13.55
N LYS A 402 -8.65 10.22 -13.27
CA LYS A 402 -7.72 10.71 -14.31
C LYS A 402 -7.07 9.54 -15.04
N GLN A 403 -6.59 8.54 -14.29
CA GLN A 403 -5.93 7.36 -14.85
C GLN A 403 -6.87 6.53 -15.71
N TYR A 404 -8.09 6.25 -15.22
CA TYR A 404 -9.11 5.55 -15.99
C TYR A 404 -9.40 6.25 -17.33
N LYS A 405 -9.52 7.58 -17.35
CA LYS A 405 -9.74 8.33 -18.61
C LYS A 405 -8.58 8.15 -19.61
N HIS A 406 -7.33 8.24 -19.16
CA HIS A 406 -6.17 8.00 -20.03
C HIS A 406 -6.13 6.56 -20.56
N ILE A 407 -6.43 5.58 -19.70
CA ILE A 407 -6.48 4.16 -20.08
C ILE A 407 -7.60 3.91 -21.10
N LYS A 408 -8.80 4.44 -20.86
CA LYS A 408 -9.96 4.29 -21.76
C LYS A 408 -9.69 4.88 -23.14
N ASN A 409 -9.06 6.06 -23.20
CA ASN A 409 -8.68 6.69 -24.47
C ASN A 409 -7.61 5.93 -25.25
N LEU A 410 -6.84 5.05 -24.60
CA LEU A 410 -5.84 4.20 -25.25
C LEU A 410 -6.44 2.89 -25.77
N ILE A 411 -7.45 2.37 -25.06
CA ILE A 411 -8.07 1.06 -25.35
C ILE A 411 -9.18 1.17 -26.41
N ASN A 412 -9.86 2.31 -26.48
CA ASN A 412 -10.82 2.66 -27.53
C ASN A 412 -10.11 3.25 -28.74
#